data_AF-A0A3Q0JBK5-F1
#
_entry.id   AF-A0A3Q0JBK5-F1
#
_cell.length_a   1.000
_cell.length_b   1.000
_cell.length_c   1.000
_cell.angle_alpha   90.00
_cell.angle_beta   90.00
_cell.angle_gamma   90.00
#
_symmetry.space_group_name_H-M   'P 1'
#
loop_
_entity.id
_entity.type
_entity.pdbx_description
1 polymer ?
#
loop_
_entity_poly.entity_id
_entity_poly.type
_entity_poly.pdbx_seq_one_letter_code
_entity_poly.pdbx_strand_id
1 'polypeptide(L)'
;MIPELFHYNNTEEEEDCYCVDPPCIDNLFYTADCFPGPIVFSYKYFYGVNRTHLKHLSPLPEPGDWRTYFEIHPALGTATSSTQRIQLNLQVRKAKFFNYPSFFKHRTILPGVYLERVS
;
A
#
# COMPACT_ATOMS: atom_id res chain seq x y z
N MET A 1 3.72 16.72 1.02
CA MET A 1 2.46 16.25 0.40
C MET A 1 2.36 14.76 0.69
N ILE A 2 1.24 14.35 1.29
CA ILE A 2 0.91 12.93 1.48
C ILE A 2 0.45 12.41 0.11
N PRO A 3 0.82 11.19 -0.32
CA PRO A 3 0.29 10.63 -1.56
C PRO A 3 -1.22 10.47 -1.43
N GLU A 4 -1.95 10.98 -2.42
CA GLU A 4 -3.37 10.74 -2.64
C GLU A 4 -3.45 9.79 -3.84
N LEU A 5 -3.25 8.50 -3.58
CA LEU A 5 -3.24 7.46 -4.60
C LEU A 5 -4.04 6.26 -4.09
N PHE A 6 -5.07 5.84 -4.82
CA PHE A 6 -6.02 4.80 -4.42
C PHE A 6 -6.93 5.18 -3.25
N HIS A 7 -7.95 5.98 -3.56
CA HIS A 7 -9.09 6.32 -2.72
C HIS A 7 -10.31 5.53 -3.15
N TYR A 8 -10.86 4.74 -2.22
CA TYR A 8 -11.94 3.79 -2.51
C TYR A 8 -13.30 4.18 -1.88
N ASN A 9 -13.34 5.33 -1.23
CA ASN A 9 -14.50 5.76 -0.44
C ASN A 9 -14.79 7.27 -0.59
N ASN A 10 -14.41 7.83 -1.74
CA ASN A 10 -14.75 9.18 -2.13
C ASN A 10 -15.58 9.16 -3.41
N THR A 11 -16.37 10.20 -3.62
CA THR A 11 -17.27 10.46 -4.76
C THR A 11 -16.62 10.46 -6.14
N GLU A 12 -15.31 10.19 -6.25
CA GLU A 12 -14.57 10.13 -7.50
C GLU A 12 -14.51 8.67 -7.96
N GLU A 13 -15.44 8.29 -8.84
CA GLU A 13 -15.69 6.92 -9.32
C GLU A 13 -14.49 6.26 -10.03
N GLU A 14 -13.40 7.00 -10.27
CA GLU A 14 -12.29 6.55 -11.12
C GLU A 14 -11.43 5.45 -10.46
N GLU A 15 -11.18 5.52 -9.15
CA GLU A 15 -10.28 4.60 -8.45
C GLU A 15 -10.99 3.40 -7.79
N ASP A 16 -12.30 3.47 -7.62
CA ASP A 16 -13.13 2.41 -7.03
C ASP A 16 -12.97 1.08 -7.78
N CYS A 17 -12.73 1.14 -9.09
CA CYS A 17 -12.55 -0.04 -9.93
C CYS A 17 -11.32 -0.88 -9.55
N TYR A 18 -10.33 -0.31 -8.84
CA TYR A 18 -9.18 -1.07 -8.32
C TYR A 18 -9.53 -1.88 -7.06
N CYS A 19 -10.68 -1.66 -6.42
CA CYS A 19 -11.14 -2.43 -5.27
C CYS A 19 -12.03 -3.61 -5.67
N VAL A 20 -11.40 -4.73 -6.04
CA VAL A 20 -12.13 -5.91 -6.53
C VAL A 20 -12.83 -6.70 -5.42
N ASP A 21 -12.31 -6.67 -4.18
CA ASP A 21 -12.88 -7.39 -3.03
C ASP A 21 -13.04 -6.47 -1.80
N PRO A 22 -14.10 -5.65 -1.75
CA PRO A 22 -14.32 -4.67 -0.68
C PRO A 22 -14.57 -5.34 0.69
N PRO A 23 -14.26 -4.67 1.82
CA PRO A 23 -13.65 -3.33 1.92
C PRO A 23 -12.16 -3.28 1.59
N CYS A 24 -11.77 -2.22 0.86
CA CYS A 24 -10.38 -1.80 0.64
C CYS A 24 -10.02 -0.65 1.59
N ILE A 25 -8.72 -0.45 1.81
CA ILE A 25 -8.18 0.62 2.65
C ILE A 25 -7.47 1.61 1.72
N ASP A 26 -7.78 2.90 1.87
CA ASP A 26 -7.15 3.96 1.08
C ASP A 26 -5.61 3.92 1.20
N ASN A 27 -4.93 4.28 0.10
CA ASN A 27 -3.47 4.24 -0.03
C ASN A 27 -2.83 2.84 0.08
N LEU A 28 -3.63 1.76 0.02
CA LEU A 28 -3.18 0.40 -0.25
C LEU A 28 -3.64 -0.04 -1.64
N PHE A 29 -2.76 -0.71 -2.38
CA PHE A 29 -3.10 -1.24 -3.70
C PHE A 29 -3.16 -2.76 -3.68
N TYR A 30 -4.35 -3.31 -3.96
CA TYR A 30 -4.60 -4.75 -3.93
C TYR A 30 -4.30 -5.36 -5.29
N THR A 31 -3.31 -6.26 -5.36
CA THR A 31 -2.78 -6.75 -6.64
C THR A 31 -3.33 -8.11 -7.06
N ALA A 32 -4.46 -8.55 -6.48
CA ALA A 32 -4.93 -9.93 -6.58
C ALA A 32 -5.20 -10.38 -8.04
N ASP A 33 -5.58 -9.44 -8.92
CA ASP A 33 -5.80 -9.72 -10.34
C ASP A 33 -4.51 -9.68 -11.17
N CYS A 34 -3.47 -8.99 -10.67
CA CYS A 34 -2.20 -8.86 -11.36
C CYS A 34 -1.23 -10.00 -11.03
N PHE A 35 -1.26 -10.50 -9.79
CA PHE A 35 -0.31 -11.49 -9.31
C PHE A 35 -1.01 -12.63 -8.55
N PRO A 36 -0.57 -13.89 -8.74
CA PRO A 36 -1.06 -14.99 -7.92
C PRO A 36 -0.60 -14.81 -6.47
N GLY A 37 -1.55 -14.54 -5.58
CA GLY A 37 -1.31 -14.45 -4.13
C GLY A 37 -1.91 -13.20 -3.50
N PRO A 38 -1.97 -13.13 -2.16
CA PRO A 38 -2.61 -12.02 -1.46
C PRO A 38 -1.65 -10.84 -1.25
N ILE A 39 -0.95 -10.43 -2.31
CA ILE A 39 0.02 -9.32 -2.26
C ILE A 39 -0.75 -7.99 -2.25
N VAL A 40 -0.30 -7.07 -1.40
CA VAL A 40 -0.83 -5.72 -1.29
C VAL A 40 0.33 -4.74 -1.28
N PHE A 41 0.36 -3.81 -2.23
CA PHE A 41 1.36 -2.75 -2.24
C PHE A 41 0.93 -1.58 -1.36
N SER A 42 1.93 -0.92 -0.79
CA SER A 42 1.78 0.36 -0.10
C SER A 42 3.04 1.19 -0.32
N TYR A 43 3.02 2.45 0.06
CA TYR A 43 4.27 3.17 0.29
C TYR A 43 5.01 2.63 1.52
N LYS A 44 6.31 2.95 1.60
CA LYS A 44 7.18 2.58 2.72
C LYS A 44 6.53 2.94 4.07
N TYR A 45 6.51 1.98 4.98
CA TYR A 45 5.91 2.07 6.31
C TYR A 45 4.44 2.53 6.30
N PHE A 46 3.71 2.18 5.24
CA PHE A 46 2.32 2.58 5.04
C PHE A 46 2.10 4.10 5.01
N TYR A 47 3.07 4.83 4.44
CA TYR A 47 2.95 6.28 4.26
C TYR A 47 1.65 6.63 3.52
N GLY A 48 0.84 7.53 4.11
CA GLY A 48 -0.48 7.93 3.58
C GLY A 48 -1.66 7.10 4.08
N VAL A 49 -1.45 5.92 4.65
CA VAL A 49 -2.54 5.10 5.19
C VAL A 49 -2.98 5.63 6.55
N ASN A 50 -4.29 5.67 6.80
CA ASN A 50 -4.82 6.04 8.12
C ASN A 50 -4.38 5.00 9.17
N ARG A 51 -3.62 5.45 10.17
CA ARG A 51 -3.02 4.62 11.22
C ARG A 51 -4.04 3.82 12.04
N THR A 52 -5.32 4.19 12.05
CA THR A 52 -6.37 3.41 12.70
C THR A 52 -6.51 2.01 12.12
N HIS A 53 -6.24 1.82 10.83
CA HIS A 53 -6.21 0.52 10.16
C HIS A 53 -4.96 -0.31 10.47
N LEU A 54 -3.93 0.29 11.06
CA LEU A 54 -2.62 -0.31 11.30
C LEU A 54 -2.33 -0.56 12.79
N LYS A 55 -3.34 -0.43 13.66
CA LYS A 55 -3.17 -0.58 15.12
C LYS A 55 -2.51 -1.90 15.53
N HIS A 56 -2.71 -2.96 14.75
CA HIS A 56 -2.12 -4.28 14.97
C HIS A 56 -0.62 -4.37 14.66
N LEU A 57 -0.01 -3.35 14.04
CA LEU A 57 1.40 -3.31 13.65
C LEU A 57 2.26 -2.43 14.57
N SER A 58 1.72 -2.01 15.71
CA SER A 58 2.43 -1.10 16.63
C SER A 58 3.66 -1.78 17.28
N PRO A 59 4.80 -1.07 17.40
CA PRO A 59 5.03 0.31 16.98
C PRO A 59 5.35 0.43 15.47
N LEU A 60 4.74 1.41 14.81
CA LEU A 60 5.19 1.84 13.48
C LEU A 60 6.40 2.77 13.62
N PRO A 61 7.30 2.83 12.63
CA PRO A 61 8.42 3.76 12.64
C PRO A 61 7.97 5.21 12.84
N GLU A 62 8.82 6.02 13.49
CA GLU A 62 8.61 7.46 13.65
C GLU A 62 8.42 8.14 12.30
N PRO A 63 7.47 9.08 12.14
CA PRO A 63 7.23 9.76 10.87
C PRO A 63 8.52 10.32 10.26
N GLY A 64 8.80 9.97 9.00
CA GLY A 64 9.93 10.49 8.24
C GLY A 64 9.54 10.84 6.82
N ASP A 65 10.51 11.31 6.02
CA ASP A 65 10.29 11.50 4.59
C ASP A 65 10.33 10.15 3.86
N TRP A 66 9.15 9.55 3.69
CA TRP A 66 8.96 8.28 2.99
C TRP A 66 8.35 8.47 1.61
N ARG A 67 8.36 9.71 1.11
CA ARG A 67 7.80 10.03 -0.20
C ARG A 67 8.53 9.27 -1.29
N THR A 68 7.76 8.86 -2.28
CA THR A 68 8.27 8.54 -3.62
C THR A 68 8.18 9.81 -4.45
N TYR A 69 9.25 10.19 -5.13
CA TYR A 69 9.28 11.39 -5.95
C TYR A 69 10.18 11.22 -7.16
N PHE A 70 9.89 12.04 -8.17
CA PHE A 70 10.71 12.22 -9.36
C PHE A 70 10.86 13.72 -9.58
N GLU A 71 12.10 14.20 -9.57
CA GLU A 71 12.42 15.55 -10.01
C GLU A 71 12.65 15.50 -11.52
N ILE A 72 11.80 16.18 -12.27
CA ILE A 72 11.80 16.15 -13.73
C ILE A 72 12.29 17.50 -14.25
N HIS A 73 13.30 17.48 -15.12
CA HIS A 73 13.78 18.69 -15.77
C HIS A 73 12.68 19.26 -16.68
N PRO A 74 12.20 20.50 -16.46
CA PRO A 74 10.99 21.01 -17.10
C PRO A 74 11.10 21.11 -18.62
N ALA A 75 12.29 21.43 -19.15
CA ALA A 75 12.49 21.57 -20.60
C ALA A 75 12.85 20.25 -21.30
N LEU A 76 13.42 19.28 -20.58
CA LEU A 76 13.96 18.05 -21.18
C LEU A 76 13.10 16.83 -20.90
N GLY A 77 12.21 16.88 -19.89
CA GLY A 77 11.39 15.75 -19.46
C GLY A 77 12.18 14.61 -18.80
N THR A 78 13.49 14.79 -18.59
CA THR A 78 14.35 13.78 -17.99
C THR A 78 14.32 13.86 -16.47
N ALA A 79 14.29 12.71 -15.79
CA ALA A 79 14.44 12.67 -14.33
C ALA A 79 15.87 13.06 -13.93
N THR A 80 16.02 14.11 -13.12
CA THR A 80 17.31 14.60 -12.60
C THR A 80 17.66 13.98 -11.25
N SER A 81 16.64 13.59 -10.49
CA SER A 81 16.74 12.88 -9.22
C SER A 81 15.45 12.11 -8.99
N SER A 82 15.52 10.92 -8.43
CA SER A 82 14.33 10.17 -8.06
C SER A 82 14.55 9.30 -6.84
N THR A 83 13.53 9.20 -6.02
CA THR A 83 13.45 8.19 -4.97
C THR A 83 12.16 7.43 -5.12
N GLN A 84 12.26 6.11 -5.33
CA GLN A 84 11.13 5.20 -5.40
C GLN A 84 11.12 4.31 -4.17
N ARG A 85 10.01 4.29 -3.44
CA ARG A 85 9.83 3.54 -2.20
C ARG A 85 8.50 2.80 -2.22
N ILE A 86 8.54 1.52 -2.53
CA ILE A 86 7.36 0.64 -2.53
C ILE A 86 7.51 -0.43 -1.47
N GLN A 87 6.42 -0.77 -0.80
CA GLN A 87 6.37 -1.82 0.21
C GLN A 87 5.42 -2.93 -0.25
N LEU A 88 5.90 -4.17 -0.15
CA LEU A 88 5.15 -5.38 -0.39
C LEU A 88 4.61 -5.89 0.93
N ASN A 89 3.30 -6.11 0.98
CA ASN A 89 2.58 -6.61 2.15
C ASN A 89 1.80 -7.86 1.76
N LEU A 90 1.38 -8.62 2.78
CA LEU A 90 0.54 -9.81 2.61
C LEU A 90 -0.80 -9.61 3.31
N GLN A 91 -1.90 -9.83 2.61
CA GLN A 91 -3.23 -9.86 3.21
C GLN A 91 -3.56 -11.29 3.66
N VAL A 92 -3.93 -11.45 4.94
CA VAL A 92 -4.38 -12.75 5.45
C VAL A 92 -5.75 -13.09 4.86
N ARG A 93 -5.80 -14.06 3.95
CA ARG A 93 -7.04 -14.63 3.41
C ARG A 93 -7.33 -15.97 4.09
N LYS A 94 -8.46 -16.04 4.81
CA LYS A 94 -8.89 -17.27 5.49
C LYS A 94 -9.84 -18.04 4.59
N ALA A 95 -9.63 -19.34 4.48
CA ALA A 95 -10.55 -20.22 3.74
C ALA A 95 -11.81 -20.49 4.58
N LYS A 96 -12.96 -20.65 3.92
CA LYS A 96 -14.26 -20.88 4.59
C LYS A 96 -14.25 -22.07 5.56
N PHE A 97 -13.46 -23.11 5.25
CA PHE A 97 -13.42 -24.36 6.01
C PHE A 97 -12.18 -24.53 6.88
N PHE A 98 -11.19 -23.62 6.76
CA PHE A 98 -9.94 -23.69 7.51
C PHE A 98 -9.65 -22.34 8.15
N ASN A 99 -9.77 -22.30 9.48
CA ASN A 99 -9.48 -21.10 10.29
C ASN A 99 -7.99 -21.01 10.66
N TYR A 100 -7.11 -21.25 9.68
CA TYR A 100 -5.66 -21.16 9.86
C TYR A 100 -5.07 -20.03 8.99
N PRO A 101 -4.13 -19.22 9.51
CA PRO A 101 -3.70 -19.15 10.91
C PRO A 101 -4.79 -18.51 11.80
N SER A 102 -5.04 -19.11 12.97
CA SER A 102 -6.11 -18.66 13.89
C SER A 102 -5.80 -17.31 14.55
N PHE A 103 -4.51 -17.01 14.75
CA PHE A 103 -4.00 -15.80 15.41
C PHE A 103 -4.37 -14.50 14.68
N PHE A 104 -4.34 -14.51 13.35
CA PHE A 104 -4.66 -13.33 12.55
C PHE A 104 -6.15 -13.26 12.22
N LYS A 105 -6.70 -12.06 12.12
CA LYS A 105 -8.07 -11.89 11.61
C LYS A 105 -8.06 -12.01 10.08
N HIS A 106 -9.22 -12.33 9.49
CA HIS A 106 -9.35 -12.25 8.05
C HIS A 106 -9.09 -10.79 7.60
N ARG A 107 -8.39 -10.63 6.48
CA ARG A 107 -7.99 -9.35 5.88
C ARG A 107 -6.97 -8.53 6.67
N THR A 108 -6.35 -9.11 7.71
CA THR A 108 -5.19 -8.48 8.36
C THR A 108 -4.07 -8.28 7.34
N ILE A 109 -3.53 -7.06 7.26
CA ILE A 109 -2.36 -6.74 6.43
C ILE A 109 -1.10 -6.95 7.24
N LEU A 110 -0.19 -7.78 6.74
CA LEU A 110 1.10 -8.07 7.33
C LEU A 110 2.19 -7.35 6.53
N PRO A 111 3.04 -6.52 7.15
CA PRO A 111 4.15 -5.88 6.47
C PRO A 111 5.15 -6.94 6.04
N GLY A 112 5.55 -6.89 4.78
CA GLY A 112 6.64 -7.70 4.26
C GLY A 112 7.91 -6.89 4.18
N VAL A 113 8.36 -6.63 2.95
CA VAL A 113 9.61 -5.92 2.67
C VAL A 113 9.32 -4.63 1.91
N TYR A 114 10.16 -3.63 2.08
CA TYR A 114 10.16 -2.46 1.20
C TYR A 114 11.38 -2.48 0.28
N LEU A 115 11.18 -1.96 -0.92
CA LEU A 115 12.21 -1.72 -1.92
C LEU A 115 12.42 -0.22 -2.03
N GLU A 116 13.67 0.20 -1.96
CA GLU A 116 14.07 1.59 -2.10
C GLU A 116 15.10 1.70 -3.23
N ARG A 117 14.79 2.52 -4.23
CA ARG A 117 15.69 2.87 -5.32
C ARG A 117 15.90 4.37 -5.33
N VAL A 118 17.15 4.79 -5.27
CA VAL A 118 17.58 6.19 -5.34
C VAL A 118 18.44 6.34 -6.59
N SER A 119 18.18 7.37 -7.38
CA SER A 119 18.92 7.71 -8.59
C SER A 119 19.09 9.21 -8.73
#